data_AF-A0A430HZ74-F1
#
_entry.id   AF-A0A430HZ74-F1
#
_cell.length_a   1.000
_cell.length_b   1.000
_cell.length_c   1.000
_cell.angle_alpha   90.00
_cell.angle_beta   90.00
_cell.angle_gamma   90.00
#
_symmetry.space_group_name_H-M   'P 1'
#
loop_
_entity.id
_entity.type
_entity.pdbx_description
1 polymer ?
#
loop_
_entity_poly.entity_id
_entity_poly.type
_entity_poly.pdbx_seq_one_letter_code
_entity_poly.pdbx_strand_id
1 'polypeptide(L)'
;MTTETFLSPESLARLSELTGQQLLAYGSDLELDDRVGAFGAWLQFGQGWVGIEFVEQVIDFPDGERVESVLTVHPLTGLDPGGDPYPLTGTIAAVVRIQDRVAQINKLEGTVDWEWWRDSGVRIVLDSGQELLLHCASPVVVEVRMQEGPAGTLQPGQPGRVYQEGERRRYEYANREVAVL
;
A
#
# COMPACT_ATOMS: atom_id res chain seq x y z
N MET A 1 -1.90 -2.50 23.72
CA MET A 1 -2.26 -1.58 22.62
C MET A 1 -2.48 -2.45 21.41
N THR A 2 -3.74 -2.60 21.00
CA THR A 2 -4.11 -3.30 19.78
C THR A 2 -3.60 -2.47 18.61
N THR A 3 -2.74 -3.06 17.80
CA THR A 3 -2.33 -2.45 16.54
C THR A 3 -3.54 -2.50 15.61
N GLU A 4 -4.37 -1.46 15.64
CA GLU A 4 -5.52 -1.33 14.75
C GLU A 4 -4.98 -1.26 13.31
N THR A 5 -5.13 -2.36 12.58
CA THR A 5 -4.84 -2.45 11.15
C THR A 5 -6.18 -2.38 10.45
N PHE A 6 -6.33 -1.43 9.52
CA PHE A 6 -7.60 -1.21 8.83
C PHE A 6 -7.72 -1.99 7.51
N LEU A 7 -6.79 -2.89 7.23
CA LEU A 7 -6.99 -3.88 6.17
C LEU A 7 -8.17 -4.79 6.54
N SER A 8 -9.16 -4.89 5.65
CA SER A 8 -10.30 -5.78 5.87
C SER A 8 -9.82 -7.24 6.01
N PRO A 9 -10.45 -8.07 6.85
CA PRO A 9 -10.06 -9.48 7.01
C PRO A 9 -10.02 -10.23 5.67
N GLU A 10 -10.91 -9.85 4.75
CA GLU A 10 -10.99 -10.40 3.41
C GLU A 10 -9.78 -10.01 2.55
N SER A 11 -9.37 -8.74 2.59
CA SER A 11 -8.17 -8.28 1.88
C SER A 11 -6.90 -8.91 2.47
N LEU A 12 -6.84 -9.05 3.80
CA LEU A 12 -5.72 -9.74 4.46
C LEU A 12 -5.63 -11.21 4.04
N ALA A 13 -6.76 -11.93 4.04
CA ALA A 13 -6.81 -13.33 3.60
C ALA A 13 -6.33 -13.47 2.15
N ARG A 14 -6.75 -12.56 1.26
CA ARG A 14 -6.30 -12.54 -0.14
C ARG A 14 -4.80 -12.32 -0.27
N LEU A 15 -4.22 -11.40 0.51
CA LEU A 15 -2.75 -11.23 0.53
C LEU A 15 -2.04 -12.51 0.96
N SER A 16 -2.58 -13.23 1.96
CA SER A 16 -2.03 -14.51 2.41
C SER A 16 -2.06 -15.54 1.27
N GLU A 17 -3.16 -15.59 0.50
CA GLU A 17 -3.37 -16.51 -0.63
C GLU A 17 -2.43 -16.26 -1.82
N LEU A 18 -1.81 -15.08 -1.94
CA LEU A 18 -0.84 -14.80 -3.02
C LEU A 18 0.45 -15.60 -2.86
N THR A 19 0.82 -15.97 -1.64
CA THR A 19 2.07 -16.70 -1.37
C THR A 19 2.02 -18.09 -2.03
N GLY A 20 3.06 -18.43 -2.78
CA GLY A 20 3.16 -19.66 -3.57
C GLY A 20 2.57 -19.54 -4.99
N GLN A 21 1.91 -18.44 -5.34
CA GLN A 21 1.44 -18.20 -6.70
C GLN A 21 2.57 -17.68 -7.59
N GLN A 22 2.47 -17.96 -8.90
CA GLN A 22 3.41 -17.47 -9.90
C GLN A 22 2.97 -16.10 -10.43
N LEU A 23 3.69 -15.05 -10.03
CA LEU A 23 3.57 -13.73 -10.64
C LEU A 23 4.15 -13.76 -12.06
N LEU A 24 3.46 -13.13 -13.00
CA LEU A 24 3.89 -13.01 -14.39
C LEU A 24 4.28 -11.57 -14.74
N ALA A 25 3.44 -10.62 -14.34
CA ALA A 25 3.60 -9.20 -14.57
C ALA A 25 2.82 -8.39 -13.52
N TYR A 26 3.03 -7.09 -13.50
CA TYR A 26 2.23 -6.12 -12.77
C TYR A 26 1.97 -4.89 -13.64
N GLY A 27 1.04 -4.05 -13.22
CA GLY A 27 0.74 -2.80 -13.91
C GLY A 27 -0.34 -2.00 -13.20
N SER A 28 -0.90 -1.02 -13.88
CA SER A 28 -2.06 -0.24 -13.43
C SER A 28 -2.95 0.04 -14.63
N ASP A 29 -4.27 0.07 -14.42
CA ASP A 29 -5.25 0.39 -15.46
C ASP A 29 -5.22 1.87 -15.84
N LEU A 30 -4.87 2.73 -14.88
CA LEU A 30 -4.72 4.17 -15.08
C LEU A 30 -3.33 4.64 -14.64
N GLU A 31 -2.39 4.64 -15.58
CA GLU A 31 -1.03 5.11 -15.34
C GLU A 31 -0.93 6.65 -15.45
N LEU A 32 -0.31 7.28 -14.44
CA LEU A 32 -0.07 8.72 -14.36
C LEU A 32 1.32 9.09 -14.89
N ASP A 33 2.29 8.22 -14.67
CA ASP A 33 3.69 8.29 -15.10
C ASP A 33 4.27 6.87 -15.09
N ASP A 34 5.45 6.65 -15.66
CA ASP A 34 6.11 5.33 -15.71
C ASP A 34 6.13 4.68 -14.31
N ARG A 35 5.39 3.57 -14.18
CA ARG A 35 5.24 2.79 -12.94
C ARG A 35 4.56 3.53 -11.78
N VAL A 36 3.74 4.53 -12.10
CA VAL A 36 2.91 5.26 -11.13
C VAL A 36 1.45 5.12 -11.52
N GLY A 37 0.71 4.32 -10.77
CA GLY A 37 -0.74 4.13 -10.95
C GLY A 37 -1.57 5.15 -10.19
N ALA A 38 -2.69 5.57 -10.78
CA ALA A 38 -3.74 6.28 -10.07
C ALA A 38 -4.57 5.26 -9.29
N PHE A 39 -4.76 5.51 -7.99
CA PHE A 39 -5.62 4.71 -7.10
C PHE A 39 -5.21 3.24 -6.85
N GLY A 40 -4.50 2.59 -7.75
CA GLY A 40 -4.21 1.16 -7.63
C GLY A 40 -3.18 0.62 -8.61
N ALA A 41 -2.96 -0.68 -8.47
CA ALA A 41 -2.15 -1.53 -9.33
C ALA A 41 -2.82 -2.90 -9.44
N TRP A 42 -2.42 -3.69 -10.44
CA TRP A 42 -2.83 -5.07 -10.58
C TRP A 42 -1.61 -5.99 -10.67
N LEU A 43 -1.82 -7.25 -10.25
CA LEU A 43 -0.85 -8.34 -10.36
C LEU A 43 -1.41 -9.41 -11.30
N GLN A 44 -0.63 -9.83 -12.28
CA GLN A 44 -1.02 -10.85 -13.24
C GLN A 44 -0.48 -12.23 -12.84
N PHE A 45 -1.37 -13.21 -12.87
CA PHE A 45 -1.12 -14.63 -12.64
C PHE A 45 -1.61 -15.45 -13.82
N GLY A 46 -1.24 -16.73 -13.89
CA GLY A 46 -1.70 -17.62 -14.96
C GLY A 46 -3.22 -17.80 -15.04
N GLN A 47 -3.95 -17.57 -13.93
CA GLN A 47 -5.40 -17.73 -13.86
C GLN A 47 -6.18 -16.42 -14.01
N GLY A 48 -5.50 -15.27 -14.02
CA GLY A 48 -6.16 -13.97 -14.03
C GLY A 48 -5.36 -12.88 -13.33
N TRP A 49 -6.06 -11.84 -12.88
CA TRP A 49 -5.49 -10.64 -12.26
C TRP A 49 -6.04 -10.44 -10.85
N VAL A 50 -5.21 -9.93 -9.95
CA VAL A 50 -5.60 -9.44 -8.63
C VAL A 50 -5.40 -7.93 -8.60
N GLY A 51 -6.46 -7.19 -8.28
CA GLY A 51 -6.38 -5.74 -8.08
C GLY A 51 -5.97 -5.37 -6.66
N ILE A 52 -5.12 -4.37 -6.54
CA ILE A 52 -4.70 -3.74 -5.29
C ILE A 52 -5.00 -2.24 -5.41
N GLU A 53 -5.99 -1.78 -4.67
CA GLU A 53 -6.48 -0.40 -4.73
C GLU A 53 -6.36 0.30 -3.38
N PHE A 54 -6.33 1.62 -3.43
CA PHE A 54 -6.34 2.52 -2.29
C PHE A 54 -7.62 3.33 -2.35
N VAL A 55 -8.63 2.85 -1.63
CA VAL A 55 -9.97 3.42 -1.64
C VAL A 55 -10.07 4.48 -0.56
N GLU A 56 -10.56 5.66 -0.91
CA GLU A 56 -10.84 6.73 0.05
C GLU A 56 -11.97 6.31 1.00
N GLN A 57 -11.71 6.40 2.31
CA GLN A 57 -12.67 6.13 3.37
C GLN A 57 -12.71 7.30 4.35
N VAL A 58 -13.89 7.56 4.89
CA VAL A 58 -14.06 8.54 5.98
C VAL A 58 -13.73 7.85 7.30
N ILE A 59 -12.79 8.42 8.04
CA ILE A 59 -12.31 7.94 9.33
C ILE A 59 -12.58 9.00 10.39
N ASP A 60 -13.22 8.59 11.49
CA ASP A 60 -13.48 9.44 12.64
C ASP A 60 -12.23 9.55 13.53
N PHE A 61 -11.55 10.70 13.49
CA PHE A 61 -10.51 11.03 14.46
C PHE A 61 -11.13 11.81 15.65
N PRO A 62 -10.47 11.84 16.82
CA PRO A 62 -10.94 12.62 17.98
C PRO A 62 -11.22 14.10 17.67
N ASP A 63 -10.52 14.63 16.67
CA ASP A 63 -10.55 16.03 16.26
C ASP A 63 -11.43 16.29 15.02
N GLY A 64 -12.15 15.29 14.52
CA GLY A 64 -13.05 15.37 13.37
C GLY A 64 -12.83 14.27 12.32
N GLU A 65 -13.73 14.21 11.35
CA GLU A 65 -13.65 13.29 10.22
C GLU A 65 -12.47 13.64 9.28
N ARG A 66 -11.80 12.60 8.78
CA ARG A 66 -10.76 12.72 7.75
C ARG A 66 -11.04 11.71 6.64
N VAL A 67 -10.64 12.07 5.43
CA VAL A 67 -10.66 11.14 4.29
C VAL A 67 -9.27 10.56 4.16
N GLU A 68 -9.18 9.24 4.19
CA GLU A 68 -7.95 8.49 4.21
C GLU A 68 -7.98 7.37 3.17
N SER A 69 -6.87 7.17 2.45
CA SER A 69 -6.77 6.08 1.48
C SER A 69 -6.38 4.76 2.17
N VAL A 70 -7.24 3.74 2.03
CA VAL A 70 -7.10 2.42 2.66
C VAL A 70 -6.85 1.35 1.61
N LEU A 71 -5.82 0.52 1.83
CA LEU A 71 -5.49 -0.63 0.99
C LEU A 71 -6.66 -1.63 0.94
N THR A 72 -7.06 -1.98 -0.28
CA THR A 72 -8.11 -2.96 -0.59
C THR A 72 -7.56 -3.94 -1.62
N VAL A 73 -7.78 -5.24 -1.39
CA VAL A 73 -7.34 -6.30 -2.29
C VAL A 73 -8.56 -7.00 -2.87
N HIS A 74 -8.66 -6.96 -4.18
CA HIS A 74 -9.76 -7.50 -4.95
C HIS A 74 -9.56 -9.00 -5.22
N PRO A 75 -10.64 -9.77 -5.40
CA PRO A 75 -10.53 -11.18 -5.75
C PRO A 75 -9.87 -11.35 -7.13
N LEU A 76 -9.26 -12.52 -7.33
CA LEU A 76 -8.73 -12.91 -8.63
C LEU A 76 -9.87 -12.93 -9.66
N THR A 77 -9.66 -12.25 -10.79
CA THR A 77 -10.61 -12.15 -11.89
C THR A 77 -9.96 -12.57 -13.21
N GLY A 78 -10.73 -13.16 -14.12
CA GLY A 78 -10.29 -13.46 -15.49
C GLY A 78 -10.46 -12.28 -16.45
N LEU A 79 -10.86 -11.10 -15.95
CA LEU A 79 -11.02 -9.89 -16.73
C LEU A 79 -9.71 -9.10 -16.72
N ASP A 80 -9.20 -8.80 -17.90
CA ASP A 80 -8.03 -7.93 -18.06
C ASP A 80 -8.39 -6.50 -17.59
N PRO A 81 -7.70 -5.96 -16.56
CA PRO A 81 -7.92 -4.61 -16.07
C PRO A 81 -7.46 -3.54 -17.06
N GLY A 82 -6.68 -3.89 -18.09
CA GLY A 82 -6.06 -2.94 -19.02
C GLY A 82 -4.77 -2.33 -18.47
N GLY A 83 -4.25 -1.34 -19.21
CA GLY A 83 -2.93 -0.76 -18.96
C GLY A 83 -1.77 -1.60 -19.51
N ASP A 84 -0.57 -1.05 -19.45
CA ASP A 84 0.62 -1.70 -19.98
C ASP A 84 1.28 -2.63 -18.93
N PRO A 85 1.59 -3.90 -19.28
CA PRO A 85 2.22 -4.83 -18.36
C PRO A 85 3.71 -4.59 -18.21
N TYR A 86 4.20 -4.59 -16.98
CA TYR A 86 5.61 -4.69 -16.62
C TYR A 86 5.96 -6.14 -16.24
N PRO A 87 6.79 -6.86 -17.05
CA PRO A 87 7.12 -8.25 -16.78
C PRO A 87 7.96 -8.41 -15.52
N LEU A 88 7.49 -9.26 -14.60
CA LEU A 88 8.24 -9.64 -13.40
C LEU A 88 7.82 -11.06 -13.00
N THR A 89 8.53 -12.04 -13.52
CA THR A 89 8.17 -13.45 -13.35
C THR A 89 8.87 -14.07 -12.14
N GLY A 90 8.11 -14.74 -11.28
CA GLY A 90 8.64 -15.51 -10.14
C GLY A 90 7.54 -16.06 -9.26
N THR A 91 7.88 -17.02 -8.39
CA THR A 91 6.94 -17.49 -7.38
C THR A 91 6.98 -16.55 -6.19
N ILE A 92 5.81 -16.08 -5.73
CA ILE A 92 5.73 -15.22 -4.54
C ILE A 92 6.14 -16.06 -3.32
N ALA A 93 7.30 -15.73 -2.75
CA ALA A 93 7.84 -16.38 -1.56
C ALA A 93 7.30 -15.75 -0.26
N ALA A 94 7.02 -14.45 -0.27
CA ALA A 94 6.43 -13.74 0.85
C ALA A 94 5.70 -12.48 0.42
N VAL A 95 4.66 -12.12 1.17
CA VAL A 95 4.00 -10.81 1.10
C VAL A 95 4.14 -10.12 2.45
N VAL A 96 4.57 -8.87 2.42
CA VAL A 96 4.77 -8.04 3.60
C VAL A 96 3.97 -6.76 3.42
N ARG A 97 3.17 -6.40 4.42
CA ARG A 97 2.43 -5.13 4.41
C ARG A 97 3.35 -4.00 4.82
N ILE A 98 3.25 -2.89 4.10
CA ILE A 98 3.84 -1.63 4.52
C ILE A 98 2.79 -0.87 5.29
N GLN A 99 3.14 -0.44 6.50
CA GLN A 99 2.28 0.40 7.31
C GLN A 99 2.93 1.74 7.57
N ASP A 100 2.16 2.78 7.26
CA ASP A 100 2.54 4.16 7.49
C ASP A 100 1.89 4.66 8.77
N ARG A 101 2.70 5.34 9.58
CA ARG A 101 2.28 6.05 10.78
C ARG A 101 2.08 7.52 10.44
N VAL A 102 0.95 8.06 10.84
CA VAL A 102 0.72 9.50 10.94
C VAL A 102 0.38 9.80 12.39
N ALA A 103 1.09 10.74 13.00
CA ALA A 103 0.83 11.15 14.38
C ALA A 103 0.83 12.67 14.50
N GLN A 104 -0.11 13.19 15.26
CA GLN A 104 -0.12 14.59 15.68
C GLN A 104 0.68 14.75 16.96
N ILE A 105 1.57 15.73 16.99
CA ILE A 105 2.49 15.93 18.11
C ILE A 105 2.45 17.36 18.62
N ASN A 106 2.28 17.49 19.92
CA ASN A 106 2.52 18.72 20.64
C ASN A 106 4.02 18.84 20.98
N LYS A 107 4.78 19.58 20.17
CA LYS A 107 6.24 19.74 20.39
C LYS A 107 6.61 20.47 21.68
N LEU A 108 5.72 21.29 22.26
CA LEU A 108 6.01 21.97 23.52
C LEU A 108 6.00 20.99 24.69
N GLU A 109 5.11 20.02 24.65
CA GLU A 109 4.91 19.01 25.69
C GLU A 109 5.65 17.70 25.39
N GLY A 110 6.10 17.50 24.15
CA GLY A 110 6.73 16.26 23.69
C GLY A 110 5.75 15.08 23.65
N THR A 111 4.45 15.36 23.56
CA THR A 111 3.36 14.38 23.65
C THR A 111 2.75 14.09 22.27
N VAL A 112 2.33 12.84 22.08
CA VAL A 112 1.55 12.41 20.91
C VAL A 112 0.07 12.57 21.27
N ASP A 113 -0.63 13.45 20.57
CA ASP A 113 -2.06 13.72 20.83
C ASP A 113 -2.91 12.55 20.31
N TRP A 114 -2.57 12.06 19.11
CA TRP A 114 -3.11 10.84 18.53
C TRP A 114 -2.13 10.24 17.52
N GLU A 115 -2.32 8.96 17.25
CA GLU A 115 -1.52 8.17 16.31
C GLU A 115 -2.45 7.29 15.48
N TRP A 116 -2.11 7.15 14.20
CA TRP A 116 -2.79 6.27 13.27
C TRP A 116 -1.78 5.49 12.43
N TRP A 117 -2.06 4.20 12.25
CA TRP A 117 -1.29 3.30 11.38
C TRP A 117 -2.21 2.80 10.28
N ARG A 118 -1.80 3.01 9.03
CA ARG A 118 -2.56 2.57 7.85
C ARG A 118 -1.75 1.57 7.04
N ASP A 119 -2.40 0.60 6.44
CA ASP A 119 -1.77 -0.24 5.42
C ASP A 119 -1.63 0.61 4.14
N SER A 120 -0.40 1.02 3.83
CA SER A 120 -0.04 1.96 2.75
C SER A 120 0.58 1.28 1.52
N GLY A 121 0.84 -0.02 1.61
CA GLY A 121 1.47 -0.74 0.52
C GLY A 121 1.71 -2.20 0.81
N VAL A 122 2.26 -2.90 -0.18
CA VAL A 122 2.72 -4.27 -0.07
C VAL A 122 4.07 -4.44 -0.74
N ARG A 123 4.93 -5.23 -0.10
CA ARG A 123 6.17 -5.76 -0.65
C ARG A 123 5.96 -7.24 -0.96
N ILE A 124 6.23 -7.62 -2.19
CA ILE A 124 6.08 -8.97 -2.71
C ILE A 124 7.49 -9.47 -3.02
N VAL A 125 7.96 -10.45 -2.26
CA VAL A 125 9.29 -11.05 -2.45
C VAL A 125 9.13 -12.31 -3.30
N LEU A 126 9.96 -12.44 -4.33
CA LEU A 126 9.95 -13.58 -5.24
C LEU A 126 11.09 -14.56 -4.93
N ASP A 127 10.87 -15.84 -5.24
CA ASP A 127 11.87 -16.91 -5.14
C ASP A 127 13.12 -16.69 -6.02
N SER A 128 12.98 -15.86 -7.06
CA SER A 128 14.06 -15.43 -7.94
C SER A 128 15.06 -14.46 -7.29
N GLY A 129 14.78 -13.97 -6.08
CA GLY A 129 15.57 -12.94 -5.40
C GLY A 129 15.24 -11.52 -5.87
N GLN A 130 14.16 -11.34 -6.63
CA GLN A 130 13.56 -10.04 -6.93
C GLN A 130 12.44 -9.71 -5.93
N GLU A 131 12.05 -8.44 -5.87
CA GLU A 131 10.87 -7.99 -5.16
C GLU A 131 10.13 -6.91 -5.95
N LEU A 132 8.83 -6.80 -5.69
CA LEU A 132 7.96 -5.71 -6.13
C LEU A 132 7.43 -4.98 -4.90
N LEU A 133 7.58 -3.67 -4.87
CA LEU A 133 7.04 -2.79 -3.85
C LEU A 133 5.97 -1.89 -4.47
N LEU A 134 4.73 -2.10 -4.04
CA LEU A 134 3.58 -1.26 -4.36
C LEU A 134 3.31 -0.36 -3.15
N HIS A 135 3.44 0.96 -3.29
CA HIS A 135 3.33 1.87 -2.15
C HIS A 135 2.60 3.16 -2.51
N CYS A 136 1.51 3.43 -1.80
CA CYS A 136 0.81 4.71 -1.77
C CYS A 136 1.26 5.48 -0.53
N ALA A 137 2.32 6.29 -0.65
CA ALA A 137 2.97 6.92 0.50
C ALA A 137 2.15 8.05 1.13
N SER A 138 1.30 8.73 0.36
CA SER A 138 0.49 9.85 0.86
C SER A 138 -0.89 9.36 1.31
N PRO A 139 -1.39 9.82 2.46
CA PRO A 139 -2.78 9.61 2.87
C PRO A 139 -3.80 10.43 2.05
N VAL A 140 -3.33 11.48 1.35
CA VAL A 140 -4.19 12.49 0.69
C VAL A 140 -4.07 12.43 -0.83
N VAL A 141 -2.90 12.06 -1.35
CA VAL A 141 -2.63 11.99 -2.80
C VAL A 141 -2.47 10.53 -3.19
N VAL A 142 -3.46 9.98 -3.88
CA VAL A 142 -3.52 8.56 -4.19
C VAL A 142 -2.71 8.23 -5.44
N GLU A 143 -1.39 8.14 -5.25
CA GLU A 143 -0.41 7.73 -6.27
C GLU A 143 0.30 6.46 -5.81
N VAL A 144 0.08 5.37 -6.55
CA VAL A 144 0.67 4.07 -6.25
C VAL A 144 1.96 3.91 -7.03
N ARG A 145 3.08 4.00 -6.33
CA ARG A 145 4.41 3.78 -6.94
C ARG A 145 4.71 2.29 -6.95
N MET A 146 5.13 1.80 -8.12
CA MET A 146 5.49 0.41 -8.35
C MET A 146 7.00 0.35 -8.59
N GLN A 147 7.73 -0.24 -7.65
CA GLN A 147 9.19 -0.36 -7.73
C GLN A 147 9.55 -1.85 -7.79
N GLU A 148 10.45 -2.23 -8.68
CA GLU A 148 11.00 -3.59 -8.74
C GLU A 148 12.52 -3.55 -8.58
N GLY A 149 13.09 -4.62 -8.05
CA GLY A 149 14.53 -4.74 -7.92
C GLY A 149 14.95 -5.94 -7.09
N PRO A 150 16.25 -6.07 -6.77
CA PRO A 150 16.72 -7.13 -5.89
C PRO A 150 16.07 -7.06 -4.50
N ALA A 151 15.73 -8.21 -3.94
CA ALA A 151 15.09 -8.31 -2.64
C ALA A 151 15.89 -7.59 -1.54
N GLY A 152 15.20 -6.78 -0.72
CA GLY A 152 15.77 -6.01 0.37
C GLY A 152 16.46 -4.70 -0.04
N THR A 153 16.35 -4.29 -1.31
CA THR A 153 16.97 -3.03 -1.79
C THR A 153 15.97 -1.90 -1.92
N LEU A 154 14.69 -2.20 -2.13
CA LEU A 154 13.66 -1.18 -2.31
C LEU A 154 13.25 -0.58 -0.98
N GLN A 155 12.96 0.73 -0.99
CA GLN A 155 12.49 1.48 0.18
C GLN A 155 11.11 2.06 -0.08
N PRO A 156 10.20 2.04 0.91
CA PRO A 156 8.97 2.80 0.84
C PRO A 156 9.26 4.29 0.63
N GLY A 157 8.50 4.90 -0.27
CA GLY A 157 8.58 6.34 -0.54
C GLY A 157 8.22 7.18 0.69
N GLN A 158 8.65 8.44 0.69
CA GLN A 158 8.21 9.43 1.67
C GLN A 158 6.95 10.14 1.14
N PRO A 159 5.97 10.46 2.00
CA PRO A 159 4.78 11.19 1.59
C PRO A 159 5.15 12.60 1.12
N GLY A 160 4.65 13.00 -0.05
CA GLY A 160 4.75 14.38 -0.51
C GLY A 160 3.85 15.33 0.30
N ARG A 161 2.66 14.85 0.69
CA ARG A 161 1.67 15.58 1.49
C ARG A 161 1.07 14.64 2.54
N VAL A 162 1.04 15.08 3.79
CA VAL A 162 0.52 14.31 4.95
C VAL A 162 -0.68 14.98 5.64
N TYR A 163 -1.14 16.13 5.13
CA TYR A 163 -2.17 16.93 5.76
C TYR A 163 -3.09 17.58 4.71
N GLN A 164 -4.35 17.82 5.10
CA GLN A 164 -5.32 18.53 4.25
C GLN A 164 -5.11 20.04 4.33
N GLU A 165 -5.49 20.78 3.28
CA GLU A 165 -5.26 22.23 3.23
C GLU A 165 -5.98 22.97 4.37
N GLY A 166 -5.31 23.92 5.01
CA GLY A 166 -5.86 24.67 6.14
C GLY A 166 -5.61 24.05 7.52
N GLU A 167 -5.04 22.85 7.60
CA GLU A 167 -4.62 22.28 8.87
C GLU A 167 -3.31 22.90 9.36
N ARG A 168 -3.32 23.46 10.58
CA ARG A 168 -2.15 24.10 11.22
C ARG A 168 -1.26 23.14 12.03
N ARG A 169 -1.56 21.84 11.99
CA ARG A 169 -0.97 20.84 12.88
C ARG A 169 0.37 20.33 12.35
N ARG A 170 1.20 19.83 13.26
CA ARG A 170 2.48 19.19 12.94
C ARG A 170 2.29 17.69 12.96
N TYR A 171 2.74 17.03 11.89
CA TYR A 171 2.65 15.59 11.72
C TYR A 171 4.05 14.99 11.67
N GLU A 172 4.22 13.84 12.30
CA GLU A 172 5.38 12.98 12.09
C GLU A 172 4.98 11.73 11.32
N TYR A 173 5.85 11.37 10.38
CA TYR A 173 5.71 10.20 9.55
C TYR A 173 6.77 9.16 9.93
N ALA A 174 6.33 7.92 10.04
CA ALA A 174 7.21 6.76 10.11
C ALA A 174 6.57 5.63 9.31
N ASN A 175 7.35 4.61 8.96
CA ASN A 175 6.82 3.39 8.37
C ASN A 175 7.34 2.17 9.12
N ARG A 176 6.64 1.05 8.94
CA ARG A 176 7.09 -0.27 9.37
C ARG A 176 6.61 -1.33 8.40
N GLU A 177 7.27 -2.48 8.46
CA GLU A 177 6.88 -3.67 7.74
C GLU A 177 6.16 -4.65 8.69
N VAL A 178 5.04 -5.20 8.26
CA VAL A 178 4.22 -6.14 9.02
C VAL A 178 3.95 -7.37 8.17
N ALA A 179 4.34 -8.54 8.67
CA ALA A 179 4.07 -9.79 7.97
C ALA A 179 2.56 -10.02 7.79
N VAL A 180 2.19 -10.61 6.66
CA VAL A 180 0.89 -11.24 6.48
C VAL A 180 0.96 -12.60 7.16
N LEU A 181 0.15 -12.82 8.21
CA LEU A 181 0.10 -14.06 8.99
C LEU A 181 -0.97 -15.02 8.46
#